data_AF-A0A924IJX9-F1
#
_entry.id   AF-A0A924IJX9-F1
#
_cell.length_a   1.000
_cell.length_b   1.000
_cell.length_c   1.000
_cell.angle_alpha   90.00
_cell.angle_beta   90.00
_cell.angle_gamma   90.00
#
_symmetry.space_group_name_H-M   'P 1'
#
loop_
_entity.id
_entity.type
_entity.pdbx_description
1 polymer ?
#
loop_
_entity_poly.entity_id
_entity_poly.type
_entity_poly.pdbx_seq_one_letter_code
_entity_poly.pdbx_strand_id
1 'polypeptide(L)'
;MQSSSLLLSIAGKRKGYNPSNCFKLKEIVVADNGVDTYLILPKIKQVKTFCPKKIIPFTYEFNVPEKLEVDKVLLHVRIMAGRSVKTFFNNKTLDK
;
A
#
# COMPACT_ATOMS: atom_id res chain seq x y z
N MET A 1 13.86 8.55 -16.64
CA MET A 1 12.83 7.61 -16.15
C MET A 1 13.17 7.25 -14.71
N GLN A 2 12.53 7.89 -13.72
CA GLN A 2 12.74 7.61 -12.30
C GLN A 2 11.40 7.19 -11.69
N SER A 3 11.16 5.89 -11.66
CA SER A 3 10.02 5.30 -10.96
C SER A 3 10.10 5.64 -9.47
N SER A 4 9.10 6.32 -8.92
CA SER A 4 9.07 6.65 -7.51
C SER A 4 8.46 5.49 -6.71
N SER A 5 9.32 4.70 -6.05
CA SER A 5 8.93 3.58 -5.21
C SER A 5 8.51 4.05 -3.82
N LEU A 6 7.36 3.59 -3.34
CA LEU A 6 6.85 3.81 -2.00
C LEU A 6 6.95 2.51 -1.20
N LEU A 7 7.56 2.56 -0.01
CA LEU A 7 7.50 1.46 0.95
C LEU A 7 6.14 1.44 1.66
N LEU A 8 5.32 0.45 1.33
CA LEU A 8 4.12 0.08 2.08
C LEU A 8 4.54 -0.75 3.29
N SER A 9 4.81 -0.09 4.41
CA SER A 9 5.17 -0.74 5.67
C SER A 9 3.95 -0.95 6.56
N ILE A 10 3.67 -2.20 6.94
CA ILE A 10 2.80 -2.54 8.07
C ILE A 10 3.70 -2.91 9.24
N ALA A 11 4.39 -1.91 9.78
CA ALA A 11 5.14 -2.02 11.01
C ALA A 11 4.39 -1.27 12.12
N GLY A 12 4.10 -1.98 13.21
CA GLY A 12 3.18 -1.51 14.24
C GLY A 12 3.65 -0.27 15.00
N LYS A 13 2.82 0.78 14.98
CA LYS A 13 2.66 1.73 16.11
C LYS A 13 1.20 2.12 16.40
N ARG A 14 0.22 1.61 15.65
CA ARG A 14 -1.21 1.76 15.94
C ARG A 14 -1.92 0.39 15.82
N LYS A 15 -2.06 -0.31 16.95
CA LYS A 15 -2.73 -1.60 17.28
C LYS A 15 -3.49 -2.39 16.18
N GLY A 16 -2.95 -2.55 14.96
CA GLY A 16 -3.55 -3.30 13.86
C GLY A 16 -2.86 -4.66 13.74
N TYR A 17 -3.63 -5.74 13.73
CA TYR A 17 -3.11 -7.10 13.88
C TYR A 17 -3.00 -7.85 12.54
N ASN A 18 -1.80 -8.44 12.33
CA ASN A 18 -1.34 -9.48 11.39
C ASN A 18 -0.95 -9.11 9.94
N PRO A 19 0.14 -9.72 9.42
CA PRO A 19 0.16 -11.13 9.03
C PRO A 19 1.45 -11.90 9.42
N SER A 20 1.24 -13.00 10.09
CA SER A 20 2.14 -14.15 10.12
C SER A 20 2.62 -14.56 8.72
N ASN A 21 3.73 -15.30 8.63
CA ASN A 21 4.34 -15.77 7.38
C ASN A 21 3.47 -16.75 6.56
N CYS A 22 2.24 -16.98 7.02
CA CYS A 22 1.20 -17.75 6.36
C CYS A 22 0.46 -16.93 5.27
N PHE A 23 0.55 -15.60 5.29
CA PHE A 23 -0.01 -14.74 4.25
C PHE A 23 1.12 -14.14 3.41
N LYS A 24 0.97 -14.20 2.09
CA LYS A 24 1.87 -13.52 1.15
C LYS A 24 1.07 -12.54 0.30
N LEU A 25 1.72 -11.45 -0.12
CA LEU A 25 1.16 -10.56 -1.12
C LEU A 25 0.89 -11.35 -2.41
N LYS A 26 -0.35 -11.28 -2.88
CA LYS A 26 -0.74 -11.83 -4.18
C LYS A 26 -0.58 -10.74 -5.24
N GLU A 27 -1.15 -9.57 -4.98
CA GLU A 27 -1.19 -8.44 -5.92
C GLU A 27 -1.51 -7.14 -5.18
N ILE A 28 -1.20 -6.00 -5.80
CA ILE A 28 -1.65 -4.69 -5.36
C ILE A 28 -2.60 -4.17 -6.42
N VAL A 29 -3.86 -3.99 -6.05
CA VAL A 29 -4.86 -3.39 -6.92
C VAL A 29 -4.89 -1.89 -6.65
N VAL A 30 -4.92 -1.10 -7.72
CA VAL A 30 -4.97 0.36 -7.64
C VAL A 30 -6.23 0.83 -8.34
N ALA A 31 -6.96 1.72 -7.69
CA ALA A 31 -8.05 2.49 -8.29
C ALA A 31 -7.78 3.98 -8.09
N ASP A 32 -8.34 4.83 -8.95
CA ASP A 32 -8.22 6.28 -8.83
C ASP A 32 -9.59 6.95 -8.98
N ASN A 33 -9.73 8.14 -8.42
CA ASN A 33 -10.93 8.97 -8.59
C ASN A 33 -10.88 9.85 -9.86
N GLY A 34 -9.84 9.74 -10.67
CA GLY A 34 -9.63 10.58 -11.86
C GLY A 34 -9.24 12.04 -11.55
N VAL A 35 -9.03 12.41 -10.29
CA VAL A 35 -8.74 13.79 -9.87
C VAL A 35 -7.39 13.86 -9.15
N ASP A 36 -7.32 13.34 -7.93
CA ASP A 36 -6.18 13.58 -7.03
C ASP A 36 -5.89 12.42 -6.07
N THR A 37 -6.62 11.31 -6.15
CA THR A 37 -6.57 10.27 -5.12
C THR A 37 -6.39 8.88 -5.74
N TYR A 38 -5.41 8.14 -5.21
CA TYR A 38 -5.24 6.71 -5.45
C TYR A 38 -5.72 5.90 -4.25
N LEU A 39 -6.59 4.92 -4.51
CA LEU A 39 -6.95 3.85 -3.58
C LEU A 39 -6.05 2.64 -3.85
N ILE A 40 -5.17 2.33 -2.91
CA ILE A 40 -4.22 1.21 -2.99
C ILE A 40 -4.73 0.07 -2.12
N LEU A 41 -4.95 -1.09 -2.75
CA LEU A 41 -5.55 -2.28 -2.15
C LEU A 41 -4.61 -3.49 -2.25
N PRO A 42 -3.75 -3.71 -1.25
CA PRO A 42 -2.96 -4.94 -1.16
C PRO A 42 -3.89 -6.16 -0.98
N LYS A 43 -3.79 -7.12 -1.89
CA LYS A 43 -4.48 -8.42 -1.79
C LYS A 43 -3.46 -9.45 -1.31
N ILE A 44 -3.78 -10.11 -0.21
CA ILE A 44 -2.95 -11.19 0.33
C ILE A 44 -3.63 -12.55 0.10
N LYS A 45 -2.82 -13.59 -0.04
CA LYS A 45 -3.26 -14.98 -0.12
C LYS A 45 -2.66 -15.77 1.03
N GLN A 46 -3.47 -16.62 1.66
CA GLN A 46 -2.98 -17.60 2.62
C GLN A 46 -2.25 -18.72 1.86
N VAL A 47 -0.97 -18.92 2.17
CA VAL A 47 -0.10 -19.92 1.52
C VAL A 47 0.20 -21.13 2.42
N LYS A 48 -0.21 -21.09 3.69
CA LYS A 48 -0.06 -22.19 4.65
C LYS A 48 -1.40 -22.49 5.33
N THR A 49 -1.75 -23.77 5.45
CA THR A 49 -2.96 -24.23 6.15
C THR A 49 -2.96 -23.82 7.62
N PHE A 50 -1.81 -23.97 8.29
CA PHE A 50 -1.62 -23.48 9.65
C PHE A 50 -1.07 -22.04 9.64
N CYS A 51 -1.82 -21.12 10.25
CA CYS A 51 -1.38 -19.74 10.42
C CYS A 51 -1.15 -19.43 11.90
N PRO A 52 0.10 -19.41 12.39
CA PRO A 52 0.37 -19.03 13.76
C PRO A 52 -0.03 -17.56 13.96
N LYS A 53 -0.68 -17.22 15.07
CA LYS A 53 -1.10 -15.85 15.41
C LYS A 53 0.08 -14.98 15.89
N LYS A 54 1.19 -14.99 15.14
CA LYS A 54 2.39 -14.19 15.42
C LYS A 54 2.40 -12.92 14.58
N ILE A 55 2.67 -11.79 15.23
CA ILE A 55 2.82 -10.50 14.56
C ILE A 55 4.19 -10.48 13.89
N ILE A 56 4.22 -10.39 12.56
CA ILE A 56 5.44 -10.23 11.78
C ILE A 56 5.31 -8.93 10.98
N PRO A 57 6.28 -8.00 11.08
CA PRO A 57 6.27 -6.81 10.26
C PRO A 57 6.49 -7.20 8.80
N PHE A 58 5.89 -6.45 7.89
CA PHE A 58 6.15 -6.61 6.48
C PHE A 58 6.22 -5.26 5.78
N THR A 59 6.94 -5.28 4.67
CA THR A 59 7.14 -4.14 3.79
C THR A 59 6.98 -4.60 2.35
N TYR A 60 6.24 -3.84 1.55
CA TYR A 60 6.17 -4.02 0.10
C TYR A 60 6.61 -2.76 -0.61
N GLU A 61 7.42 -2.90 -1.64
CA GLU A 61 7.72 -1.80 -2.56
C GLU A 61 6.62 -1.69 -3.60
N PHE A 62 6.20 -0.47 -3.88
CA PHE A 62 5.13 -0.19 -4.83
C PHE A 62 5.43 1.09 -5.58
N ASN A 63 5.35 1.04 -6.91
CA ASN A 63 5.50 2.24 -7.74
C ASN A 63 4.16 2.96 -7.85
N VAL A 64 4.14 4.22 -7.44
CA VAL A 64 2.94 5.06 -7.56
C VAL A 64 2.68 5.33 -9.04
N PRO A 65 1.47 5.07 -9.58
CA PRO A 65 1.18 5.37 -10.97
C PRO A 65 1.22 6.88 -11.24
N GLU A 66 1.64 7.26 -12.43
CA GLU A 66 1.76 8.67 -12.87
C GLU A 66 0.55 9.10 -13.73
N LYS A 67 -0.64 8.50 -13.51
CA LYS A 67 -1.83 8.74 -14.34
C LYS A 67 -2.53 10.08 -14.03
N LEU A 68 -2.47 10.53 -12.78
CA LEU A 68 -3.11 11.78 -12.36
C LEU A 68 -2.13 12.94 -12.57
N GLU A 69 -2.54 13.98 -13.30
CA GLU A 69 -1.72 15.16 -13.60
C GLU A 69 -1.91 16.26 -12.54
N VAL A 70 -1.55 15.96 -11.29
CA VAL A 70 -1.63 16.91 -10.17
C VAL A 70 -0.35 16.87 -9.33
N ASP A 71 0.04 18.00 -8.73
CA ASP A 71 1.32 18.16 -8.00
C ASP A 71 1.42 17.25 -6.78
N LYS A 72 0.28 16.96 -6.18
CA LYS A 72 0.17 16.18 -4.96
C LYS A 72 -1.03 15.27 -5.05
N VAL A 73 -0.79 13.97 -4.95
CA VAL A 73 -1.84 12.95 -4.89
C VAL A 73 -2.01 12.45 -3.46
N LEU A 74 -3.24 12.15 -3.09
CA LEU A 74 -3.57 11.44 -1.86
C LEU A 74 -3.50 9.93 -2.11
N LEU A 75 -2.62 9.27 -1.38
CA LEU A 75 -2.55 7.81 -1.34
C LEU A 75 -3.41 7.30 -0.19
N HIS A 76 -4.53 6.66 -0.50
CA HIS A 76 -5.35 5.94 0.46
C HIS A 76 -5.04 4.46 0.40
N VAL A 77 -4.20 4.00 1.32
CA VAL A 77 -3.76 2.61 1.40
C VAL A 77 -4.67 1.84 2.35
N ARG A 78 -5.36 0.80 1.85
CA ARG A 78 -6.00 -0.17 2.76
C ARG A 78 -4.95 -1.08 3.36
N ILE A 79 -5.09 -1.31 4.65
CA ILE A 79 -4.31 -2.28 5.39
C ILE A 79 -5.24 -3.34 5.99
N MET A 80 -4.64 -4.39 6.55
CA MET A 80 -5.36 -5.50 7.15
C MET A 80 -6.32 -5.05 8.26
N ALA A 81 -7.34 -5.87 8.51
CA ALA A 81 -8.35 -5.66 9.55
C ALA A 81 -9.19 -4.37 9.38
N GLY A 82 -9.51 -4.00 8.13
CA GLY A 82 -10.40 -2.87 7.83
C GLY A 82 -9.79 -1.49 8.08
N ARG A 83 -8.49 -1.42 8.36
CA ARG A 83 -7.80 -0.16 8.62
C ARG A 83 -7.27 0.45 7.32
N SER A 84 -6.87 1.71 7.39
CA SER A 84 -6.20 2.39 6.28
C SER A 84 -5.18 3.40 6.77
N VAL A 85 -4.21 3.67 5.90
CA VAL A 85 -3.24 4.76 6.04
C VAL A 85 -3.50 5.73 4.90
N LYS A 86 -3.48 7.03 5.20
CA LYS A 86 -3.59 8.10 4.21
C LYS A 86 -2.30 8.91 4.24
N THR A 87 -1.70 9.13 3.09
CA THR A 87 -0.50 9.97 2.97
C THR A 87 -0.56 10.79 1.69
N PHE A 88 -0.03 12.00 1.72
CA PHE A 88 0.20 12.77 0.50
C PHE A 88 1.49 12.33 -0.14
N PHE A 89 1.52 12.33 -1.47
CA PHE A 89 2.68 12.03 -2.29
C PHE A 89 2.82 13.13 -3.34
N ASN A 90 4.01 13.75 -3.42
CA ASN A 90 4.28 14.77 -4.42
C ASN A 90 4.59 14.09 -5.76
N ASN A 91 3.84 14.46 -6.79
CA ASN A 91 3.94 13.89 -8.11
C ASN A 91 5.00 14.65 -8.91
N LYS A 92 6.06 13.96 -9.32
CA LYS A 92 7.20 14.58 -9.99
C LYS A 92 6.91 14.99 -11.43
N THR A 93 5.76 14.62 -11.99
CA THR A 93 5.39 14.88 -13.38
C THR A 93 5.19 16.36 -13.70
N LEU A 94 5.08 17.22 -12.69
CA LEU A 94 4.91 18.67 -12.84
C LEU A 94 6.17 19.48 -12.48
N ASP A 95 7.27 18.83 -12.11
CA ASP A 95 8.57 19.49 -11.92
C ASP A 95 9.30 19.79 -13.26
N LYS A 96 8.56 19.98 -14.36
CA LYS A 96 9.08 20.26 -15.71
C LYS A 96 8.92 21.71 -16.11
#